data_AF-A0A838XYQ7-F1
#
_entry.id   AF-A0A838XYQ7-F1
#
_cell.length_a   1.000
_cell.length_b   1.000
_cell.length_c   1.000
_cell.angle_alpha   90.00
_cell.angle_beta   90.00
_cell.angle_gamma   90.00
#
_symmetry.space_group_name_H-M   'P 1'
#
loop_
_entity.id
_entity.type
_entity.pdbx_description
1 polymer ?
#
loop_
_entity_poly.entity_id
_entity_poly.type
_entity_poly.pdbx_seq_one_letter_code
_entity_poly.pdbx_strand_id
1 'polypeptide(L)'
;MHTLTRFAGLAVLSGMMLAAAPAAQAHRGVYYGPPHFAHWHDGYWNHGYYRGRLGWWWISGGAWYWYSAPVYPYPDPYVPPVVVNTPAIPEVPATPPPPAEVASPAPAQVWYYCKAVKQYYPYVSECPGGWKTVPAQPPR
;
A
#
# COMPACT_ATOMS: atom_id res chain seq x y z
N MET A 1 -7.02 59.21 50.94
CA MET A 1 -7.21 57.85 51.48
C MET A 1 -8.51 57.30 50.90
N HIS A 2 -8.46 56.71 49.70
CA HIS A 2 -9.64 56.16 49.02
C HIS A 2 -9.27 54.94 48.18
N THR A 3 -9.95 53.84 48.52
CA THR A 3 -10.46 52.77 47.65
C THR A 3 -9.56 51.61 47.24
N LEU A 4 -9.81 50.49 47.95
CA LEU A 4 -9.59 49.10 47.53
C LEU A 4 -10.29 48.77 46.22
N THR A 5 -9.61 48.17 45.25
CA THR A 5 -10.14 47.05 44.43
C THR A 5 -9.03 46.47 43.54
N ARG A 6 -8.60 45.23 43.78
CA ARG A 6 -7.89 44.44 42.78
C ARG A 6 -8.60 43.10 42.60
N PHE A 7 -9.20 43.01 41.42
CA PHE A 7 -9.96 41.95 40.80
C PHE A 7 -9.30 40.57 40.96
N ALA A 8 -10.00 39.65 41.63
CA ALA A 8 -9.73 38.22 41.55
C ALA A 8 -10.68 37.61 40.51
N GLY A 9 -10.28 37.64 39.24
CA GLY A 9 -10.92 36.88 38.16
C GLY A 9 -10.13 35.60 37.90
N LEU A 10 -10.57 34.48 38.49
CA LEU A 10 -10.06 33.15 38.16
C LEU A 10 -10.57 32.76 36.77
N ALA A 11 -9.72 32.90 35.75
CA ALA A 11 -9.98 32.38 34.41
C ALA A 11 -9.84 30.86 34.41
N VAL A 12 -10.96 30.17 34.20
CA VAL A 12 -11.07 28.73 33.98
C VAL A 12 -10.38 28.38 32.65
N LEU A 13 -9.24 27.70 32.71
CA LEU A 13 -8.61 27.13 31.52
C LEU A 13 -9.26 25.77 31.22
N SER A 14 -10.17 25.78 30.26
CA SER A 14 -10.81 24.60 29.67
C SER A 14 -9.75 23.67 29.05
N GLY A 15 -9.83 22.40 29.44
CA GLY A 15 -8.89 21.34 29.07
C GLY A 15 -8.91 20.97 27.60
N MET A 16 -7.71 20.80 27.04
CA MET A 16 -7.50 20.15 25.76
C MET A 16 -7.33 18.65 26.02
N MET A 17 -8.41 17.88 25.93
CA MET A 17 -8.31 16.42 25.94
C MET A 17 -7.74 15.96 24.60
N LEU A 18 -6.43 15.70 24.56
CA LEU A 18 -5.85 14.85 23.54
C LEU A 18 -6.43 13.45 23.73
N ALA A 19 -7.25 13.00 22.79
CA ALA A 19 -7.61 11.60 22.66
C ALA A 19 -6.33 10.82 22.30
N ALA A 20 -5.63 10.32 23.32
CA ALA A 20 -4.59 9.34 23.13
C ALA A 20 -5.26 8.06 22.62
N ALA A 21 -5.08 7.75 21.34
CA ALA A 21 -5.35 6.42 20.83
C ALA A 21 -4.63 5.42 21.76
N PRO A 22 -5.29 4.36 22.25
CA PRO A 22 -4.62 3.39 23.10
C PRO A 22 -3.54 2.74 22.24
N ALA A 23 -2.30 3.12 22.47
CA ALA A 23 -1.17 2.32 22.03
C ALA A 23 -1.41 0.95 22.66
N ALA A 24 -1.63 -0.06 21.81
CA ALA A 24 -1.83 -1.44 22.24
C ALA A 24 -0.86 -1.72 23.39
N GLN A 25 -1.41 -1.95 24.59
CA GLN A 25 -0.61 -2.18 25.79
C GLN A 25 0.13 -3.49 25.62
N ALA A 26 1.29 -3.39 24.97
CA ALA A 26 2.36 -4.34 25.12
C ALA A 26 2.65 -4.45 26.61
N HIS A 27 2.53 -5.66 27.15
CA HIS A 27 2.92 -5.95 28.52
C HIS A 27 4.40 -5.55 28.64
N ARG A 28 4.67 -4.43 29.31
CA ARG A 28 6.03 -3.91 29.56
C ARG A 28 6.71 -4.77 30.64
N GLY A 29 6.94 -6.04 30.34
CA GLY A 29 7.78 -6.91 31.13
C GLY A 29 9.23 -6.46 30.98
N VAL A 30 9.83 -5.96 32.05
CA VAL A 30 11.29 -5.78 32.12
C VAL A 30 11.88 -7.16 32.40
N TYR A 31 12.45 -7.79 31.38
CA TYR A 31 13.08 -9.10 31.51
C TYR A 31 14.55 -8.93 31.92
N TYR A 32 14.92 -9.47 33.08
CA TYR A 32 16.31 -9.53 33.53
C TYR A 32 16.90 -10.88 33.12
N GLY A 33 17.85 -10.88 32.18
CA GLY A 33 18.55 -12.09 31.73
C GLY A 33 18.84 -12.11 30.23
N PRO A 34 19.53 -13.16 29.74
CA PRO A 34 19.72 -13.37 28.30
C PRO A 34 18.38 -13.50 27.56
N PRO A 35 18.33 -13.14 26.26
CA PRO A 35 17.10 -13.25 25.49
C PRO A 35 16.51 -14.66 25.48
N HIS A 36 15.24 -14.78 25.86
CA HIS A 36 14.56 -16.07 25.98
C HIS A 36 13.37 -16.16 25.02
N PHE A 37 13.38 -17.13 24.11
CA PHE A 37 12.31 -17.36 23.13
C PHE A 37 10.97 -17.75 23.76
N ALA A 38 10.95 -18.15 25.02
CA ALA A 38 9.72 -18.43 25.75
C ALA A 38 8.75 -17.23 25.75
N HIS A 39 9.27 -15.99 25.70
CA HIS A 39 8.48 -14.76 25.69
C HIS A 39 8.28 -14.17 24.29
N TRP A 40 8.50 -14.98 23.24
CA TRP A 40 8.42 -14.51 21.87
C TRP A 40 7.05 -13.91 21.52
N HIS A 41 5.99 -14.55 21.99
CA HIS A 41 4.60 -14.16 21.78
C HIS A 41 4.16 -12.96 22.62
N ASP A 42 4.88 -12.65 23.70
CA ASP A 42 4.61 -11.51 24.61
C ASP A 42 5.22 -10.19 24.09
N GLY A 43 5.84 -10.23 22.91
CA GLY A 43 6.54 -9.09 22.33
C GLY A 43 5.61 -8.02 21.79
N TYR A 44 6.22 -6.93 21.32
CA TYR A 44 5.48 -5.83 20.72
C TYR A 44 6.25 -5.09 19.63
N TRP A 45 5.49 -4.43 18.77
CA TRP A 45 6.02 -3.60 17.69
C TRP A 45 6.32 -2.18 18.18
N ASN A 46 7.52 -1.72 17.86
CA ASN A 46 7.95 -0.32 18.02
C ASN A 46 8.53 0.19 16.69
N HIS A 47 7.96 1.27 16.15
CA HIS A 47 8.53 1.94 14.98
C HIS A 47 9.47 3.06 15.43
N GLY A 48 10.73 3.02 15.01
CA GLY A 48 11.68 4.03 15.41
C GLY A 48 13.13 3.73 15.07
N TYR A 49 14.01 4.60 15.54
CA TYR A 49 15.44 4.50 15.34
C TYR A 49 16.09 3.75 16.51
N TYR A 50 16.79 2.66 16.23
CA TYR A 50 17.54 1.91 17.23
C TYR A 50 18.84 1.38 16.63
N ARG A 51 19.95 1.54 17.35
CA ARG A 51 21.31 1.14 16.94
C ARG A 51 21.69 1.53 15.50
N GLY A 52 21.37 2.75 15.09
CA GLY A 52 21.76 3.27 13.78
C GLY A 52 20.78 2.96 12.65
N ARG A 53 19.65 2.29 12.93
CA ARG A 53 18.71 1.82 11.92
C ARG A 53 17.29 2.28 12.23
N LEU A 54 16.62 2.88 11.25
CA LEU A 54 15.19 3.16 11.29
C LEU A 54 14.42 1.92 10.84
N GLY A 55 13.31 1.61 11.51
CA GLY A 55 12.38 0.60 11.03
C GLY A 55 11.46 0.10 12.12
N TRP A 56 10.90 -1.09 11.87
CA TRP A 56 10.01 -1.77 12.80
C TRP A 56 10.81 -2.73 13.67
N TRP A 57 10.62 -2.62 14.97
CA TRP A 57 11.32 -3.43 15.95
C TRP A 57 10.34 -4.32 16.69
N TRP A 58 10.53 -5.63 16.58
CA TRP A 58 9.89 -6.59 17.48
C TRP A 58 10.72 -6.65 18.75
N ILE A 59 10.14 -6.25 19.87
CA ILE A 59 10.83 -6.24 21.17
C ILE A 59 10.27 -7.40 21.97
N SER A 60 11.11 -8.40 22.27
CA SER A 60 10.69 -9.61 22.98
C SER A 60 11.84 -10.20 23.78
N GLY A 61 11.53 -10.70 24.99
CA GLY A 61 12.48 -11.38 25.86
C GLY A 61 13.72 -10.55 26.19
N GLY A 62 13.64 -9.21 26.17
CA GLY A 62 14.79 -8.33 26.39
C GLY A 62 15.67 -8.07 25.16
N ALA A 63 15.31 -8.59 23.98
CA ALA A 63 15.99 -8.35 22.72
C ALA A 63 15.15 -7.55 21.72
N TRP A 64 15.85 -6.96 20.74
CA TRP A 64 15.29 -6.12 19.69
C TRP A 64 15.60 -6.73 18.33
N TYR A 65 14.55 -7.05 17.57
CA TYR A 65 14.66 -7.69 16.26
C TYR A 65 14.15 -6.74 15.18
N TRP A 66 14.98 -6.44 14.18
CA TRP A 66 14.64 -5.49 13.12
C TRP A 66 13.84 -6.12 11.99
N TYR A 67 12.83 -5.40 11.52
CA TYR A 67 12.01 -5.72 10.37
C TYR A 67 11.75 -4.48 9.50
N SER A 68 11.52 -4.71 8.22
CA SER A 68 11.14 -3.66 7.26
C SER A 68 9.69 -3.20 7.43
N ALA A 69 8.80 -4.07 7.94
CA ALA A 69 7.39 -3.82 8.19
C ALA A 69 6.90 -4.66 9.39
N PRO A 70 5.82 -4.26 10.07
CA PRO A 70 5.27 -5.05 11.17
C PRO A 70 4.49 -6.25 10.62
N VAL A 71 4.64 -7.40 11.28
CA VAL A 71 3.94 -8.65 10.99
C VAL A 71 3.02 -8.97 12.16
N TYR A 72 1.73 -9.17 11.86
CA TYR A 72 0.71 -9.46 12.87
C TYR A 72 0.24 -10.93 12.80
N PRO A 73 -0.10 -11.55 13.94
CA PRO A 73 -0.09 -10.98 15.29
C PRO A 73 1.33 -10.78 15.86
N TYR A 74 2.27 -11.64 15.51
CA TYR A 74 3.71 -11.52 15.79
C TYR A 74 4.52 -12.27 14.72
N PRO A 75 5.81 -11.95 14.51
CA PRO A 75 6.64 -12.60 13.48
C PRO A 75 6.97 -14.05 13.85
N ASP A 76 7.11 -14.96 12.89
CA ASP A 76 7.57 -16.33 13.16
C ASP A 76 9.11 -16.34 13.33
N PRO A 77 9.66 -16.83 14.45
CA PRO A 77 11.10 -16.80 14.71
C PRO A 77 11.89 -17.82 13.87
N TYR A 78 11.23 -18.86 13.34
CA TYR A 78 11.87 -19.90 12.53
C TYR A 78 11.84 -19.60 11.04
N VAL A 79 11.10 -18.57 10.63
CA VAL A 79 11.06 -18.09 9.26
C VAL A 79 11.92 -16.83 9.18
N PRO A 80 13.12 -16.89 8.59
CA PRO A 80 13.92 -15.67 8.43
C PRO A 80 13.13 -14.66 7.59
N PRO A 81 13.24 -13.34 7.88
CA PRO A 81 12.62 -12.34 7.03
C PRO A 81 13.15 -12.53 5.62
N VAL A 82 12.24 -12.70 4.65
CA VAL A 82 12.60 -12.79 3.25
C VAL A 82 13.27 -11.46 2.89
N VAL A 83 14.60 -11.49 2.77
CA VAL A 83 15.31 -10.39 2.14
C VAL A 83 14.86 -10.45 0.69
N VAL A 84 13.96 -9.53 0.33
CA VAL A 84 13.76 -9.22 -1.08
C VAL A 84 15.06 -8.58 -1.53
N ASN A 85 16.03 -9.42 -1.91
CA ASN A 85 17.05 -9.02 -2.84
C ASN A 85 16.26 -8.65 -4.09
N THR A 86 15.94 -7.37 -4.25
CA THR A 86 15.61 -6.86 -5.57
C THR A 86 16.75 -7.37 -6.46
N PRO A 87 16.49 -8.29 -7.39
CA PRO A 87 17.55 -8.75 -8.27
C PRO A 87 18.16 -7.48 -8.86
N ALA A 88 19.50 -7.35 -8.78
CA ALA A 88 20.19 -6.30 -9.49
C ALA A 88 19.67 -6.41 -10.92
N ILE A 89 18.91 -5.41 -11.36
CA ILE A 89 18.51 -5.31 -12.75
C ILE A 89 19.84 -5.36 -13.49
N PRO A 90 20.12 -6.39 -14.31
CA PRO A 90 21.36 -6.43 -15.06
C PRO A 90 21.47 -5.08 -15.76
N GLU A 91 22.61 -4.41 -15.60
CA GLU A 91 22.86 -3.15 -16.29
C GLU A 91 22.90 -3.50 -17.77
N VAL A 92 21.73 -3.38 -18.41
CA VAL A 92 21.57 -3.64 -19.84
C VAL A 92 22.53 -2.68 -20.52
N PRO A 93 23.50 -3.16 -21.31
CA PRO A 93 24.35 -2.28 -22.11
C PRO A 93 23.46 -1.28 -22.81
N ALA A 94 23.76 0.02 -22.71
CA ALA A 94 22.90 1.08 -23.23
C ALA A 94 22.41 0.70 -24.63
N THR A 95 21.16 0.26 -24.71
CA THR A 95 20.56 -0.14 -25.96
C THR A 95 20.57 1.09 -26.85
N PRO A 96 21.04 1.03 -28.10
CA PRO A 96 20.83 2.13 -29.04
C PRO A 96 19.34 2.52 -28.98
N PRO A 97 19.01 3.81 -29.06
CA PRO A 97 17.63 4.28 -28.89
C PRO A 97 16.73 3.38 -29.72
N PRO A 98 15.67 2.79 -29.13
CA PRO A 98 14.79 1.91 -29.87
C PRO A 98 14.37 2.64 -31.14
N PRO A 99 14.41 1.99 -32.32
CA PRO A 99 13.78 2.54 -33.50
C PRO A 99 12.40 3.02 -33.09
N ALA A 100 12.07 4.29 -33.37
CA ALA A 100 10.82 4.90 -32.95
C ALA A 100 9.69 3.89 -33.13
N GLU A 101 9.10 3.45 -32.02
CA GLU A 101 8.07 2.43 -32.03
C GLU A 101 6.90 2.99 -32.82
N VAL A 102 6.76 2.51 -34.06
CA VAL A 102 5.63 2.84 -34.91
C VAL A 102 4.41 2.34 -34.15
N ALA A 103 3.60 3.27 -33.64
CA ALA A 103 2.38 2.95 -32.92
C ALA A 103 1.61 1.89 -33.71
N SER A 104 1.43 0.71 -33.10
CA SER A 104 0.62 -0.34 -33.72
C SER A 104 -0.75 0.24 -34.04
N PRO A 105 -1.26 0.11 -35.28
CA PRO A 105 -2.58 0.62 -35.62
C PRO A 105 -3.62 0.02 -34.65
N ALA A 106 -4.48 0.86 -34.07
CA ALA A 106 -5.59 0.39 -33.27
C ALA A 106 -6.40 -0.66 -34.06
N PRO A 107 -6.88 -1.74 -33.41
CA PRO A 107 -7.66 -2.75 -34.11
C PRO A 107 -8.84 -2.08 -34.80
N ALA A 108 -8.96 -2.27 -36.11
CA ALA A 108 -10.03 -1.67 -36.90
C ALA A 108 -11.37 -2.15 -36.34
N GLN A 109 -12.17 -1.23 -35.80
CA GLN A 109 -13.52 -1.55 -35.39
C GLN A 109 -14.35 -1.84 -36.64
N VAL A 110 -14.97 -3.02 -36.69
CA VAL A 110 -15.79 -3.47 -37.81
C VAL A 110 -17.23 -3.66 -37.35
N TRP A 111 -18.19 -3.26 -38.18
CA TRP A 111 -19.59 -3.60 -38.01
C TRP A 111 -19.96 -4.77 -38.92
N TYR A 112 -20.95 -5.55 -38.49
CA TYR A 112 -21.51 -6.64 -39.28
C TYR A 112 -22.82 -6.18 -39.91
N TYR A 113 -22.86 -6.11 -41.23
CA TYR A 113 -24.02 -5.73 -42.03
C TYR A 113 -24.62 -6.96 -42.71
N CYS A 114 -25.93 -7.14 -42.56
CA CYS A 114 -26.68 -8.15 -43.28
C CYS A 114 -27.32 -7.54 -44.53
N LYS A 115 -26.88 -8.00 -45.72
CA LYS A 115 -27.40 -7.52 -47.01
C LYS A 115 -28.86 -7.95 -47.26
N ALA A 116 -29.25 -9.12 -46.76
CA ALA A 116 -30.59 -9.69 -46.99
C ALA A 116 -31.70 -8.83 -46.37
N VAL A 117 -31.48 -8.33 -45.14
CA VAL A 117 -32.46 -7.50 -44.41
C VAL A 117 -32.06 -6.03 -44.29
N LYS A 118 -30.92 -5.64 -44.87
CA LYS A 118 -30.38 -4.29 -44.84
C LYS A 118 -30.23 -3.71 -43.42
N GLN A 119 -29.77 -4.53 -42.47
CA GLN A 119 -29.61 -4.16 -41.06
C GLN A 119 -28.24 -4.58 -40.50
N TYR A 120 -27.87 -3.98 -39.38
CA TYR A 120 -26.61 -4.28 -38.66
C TYR A 120 -26.86 -5.17 -37.44
N TYR A 121 -25.85 -5.93 -37.01
CA TYR A 121 -25.82 -6.51 -35.67
C TYR A 121 -25.76 -5.38 -34.62
N PRO A 122 -26.47 -5.44 -33.48
CA PRO A 122 -27.36 -6.51 -33.00
C PRO A 122 -28.84 -6.35 -33.40
N TYR A 123 -29.19 -5.34 -34.22
CA TYR A 123 -30.58 -5.08 -34.63
C TYR A 123 -31.22 -6.25 -35.38
N VAL A 124 -30.38 -7.08 -36.01
CA VAL A 124 -30.74 -8.43 -36.43
C VAL A 124 -29.71 -9.41 -35.86
N SER A 125 -30.16 -10.50 -35.24
CA SER A 125 -29.29 -11.50 -34.63
C SER A 125 -28.79 -12.54 -35.65
N GLU A 126 -29.58 -12.81 -36.68
CA GLU A 126 -29.31 -13.83 -37.70
C GLU A 126 -29.38 -13.24 -39.12
N CYS A 127 -28.40 -13.56 -39.98
CA CYS A 127 -28.40 -13.12 -41.37
C CYS A 127 -28.52 -14.32 -42.32
N PRO A 128 -29.64 -14.47 -43.06
CA PRO A 128 -29.88 -15.59 -44.00
C PRO A 128 -28.89 -15.68 -45.18
N GLY A 129 -27.95 -14.76 -45.30
CA GLY A 129 -26.89 -14.76 -46.32
C GLY A 129 -25.48 -14.56 -45.76
N GLY A 130 -25.32 -14.71 -44.43
CA GLY A 130 -24.06 -14.44 -43.75
C GLY A 130 -23.78 -12.94 -43.55
N TRP A 131 -22.92 -12.65 -42.58
CA TRP A 131 -22.55 -11.29 -42.21
C TRP A 131 -21.46 -10.71 -43.12
N LYS A 132 -21.63 -9.46 -43.56
CA LYS A 132 -20.57 -8.70 -44.25
C LYS A 132 -19.93 -7.71 -43.29
N THR A 133 -18.63 -7.74 -43.13
CA THR A 133 -17.91 -6.74 -42.33
C THR A 133 -17.79 -5.42 -43.08
N VAL A 134 -18.05 -4.32 -42.40
CA VAL A 134 -17.82 -2.95 -42.89
C VAL A 134 -17.01 -2.16 -41.86
N PRO A 135 -16.13 -1.23 -42.28
CA PRO A 135 -15.41 -0.36 -41.36
C PRO A 135 -16.38 0.49 -40.51
N ALA A 136 -16.11 0.61 -39.21
CA ALA A 136 -16.89 1.46 -38.31
C ALA A 136 -16.73 2.95 -38.56
N GLN A 137 -15.53 3.33 -39.00
CA GLN A 137 -15.24 4.71 -39.36
C GLN A 137 -15.28 4.83 -40.89
N PRO A 138 -16.01 5.81 -41.45
CA PRO A 138 -15.79 6.19 -42.83
C PRO A 138 -14.33 6.65 -43.01
N PRO A 139 -13.72 6.44 -44.19
CA PRO A 139 -12.41 6.99 -44.50
C PRO A 139 -12.43 8.51 -44.27
N ARG A 140 -11.40 9.04 -43.61
CA ARG A 140 -11.21 10.49 -43.49
C ARG A 140 -10.80 11.09 -44.82
#